data_AF-A0A9P0NVA0-F1
#
_entry.id   AF-A0A9P0NVA0-F1
#
_cell.length_a   1.000
_cell.length_b   1.000
_cell.length_c   1.000
_cell.angle_alpha   90.00
_cell.angle_beta   90.00
_cell.angle_gamma   90.00
#
_symmetry.space_group_name_H-M   'P 1'
#
loop_
_entity.id
_entity.type
_entity.pdbx_description
1 polymer ?
#
loop_
_entity_poly.entity_id
_entity_poly.type
_entity_poly.pdbx_seq_one_letter_code
_entity_poly.pdbx_strand_id
1 'polypeptide(L)'
;MKKLRSMLYLLITFCFIGLTTTLDVSSIVFVILSQNDKVHAQRAEILKEDLINQMKTHYHARPEIHLCHEEFNSISSWTILPLLPILDKLHSDTAKWIIFLEDYTAVDTRKLVMALEKYNHKQETWIGHSVHDNEATIIHHFAFHENPKSFKYPVIASGVAMSIPLIQRLMNKLKHEKLNSFTIDVAHELALFIGGEVPLKDEPTFCVQKNILCATFATEYQCCGGGYSYLTGGAGIVFSIPALKILTERCTCPSIDSPDDMIFGACLVKEGIDMVHSPAFHQARPMDYTSDYLAVPKPLSFHKHWNADPLQIYNTWFQKDDVSFSKMEIHDEL
;
A
#
# COMPACT_ATOMS: atom_id res chain seq x y z
N MET A 1 63.29 -53.46 2.74
CA MET A 1 62.75 -52.41 3.62
C MET A 1 62.58 -51.12 2.83
N LYS A 2 61.43 -50.46 3.01
CA LYS A 2 60.98 -49.14 2.47
C LYS A 2 60.54 -49.16 0.97
N LYS A 3 59.25 -49.20 0.60
CA LYS A 3 58.12 -48.22 0.76
C LYS A 3 58.53 -46.83 0.22
N LEU A 4 57.79 -46.04 -0.57
CA LEU A 4 56.34 -45.99 -0.89
C LEU A 4 56.11 -44.89 -1.97
N ARG A 5 55.23 -45.17 -2.95
CA ARG A 5 54.25 -44.30 -3.64
C ARG A 5 54.64 -42.96 -4.29
N SER A 6 54.47 -42.98 -5.62
CA SER A 6 53.76 -42.01 -6.49
C SER A 6 52.87 -40.98 -5.78
N MET A 7 53.05 -39.69 -6.11
CA MET A 7 52.03 -38.65 -6.03
C MET A 7 52.17 -37.67 -7.20
N LEU A 8 51.43 -37.96 -8.27
CA LEU A 8 51.09 -36.99 -9.30
C LEU A 8 49.80 -36.29 -8.83
N TYR A 9 49.93 -35.07 -8.32
CA TYR A 9 48.78 -34.25 -7.93
C TYR A 9 48.15 -33.66 -9.20
N LEU A 10 47.10 -34.32 -9.71
CA LEU A 10 46.21 -33.75 -10.71
C LEU A 10 45.19 -32.85 -9.99
N LEU A 11 45.44 -31.54 -10.00
CA LEU A 11 44.47 -30.52 -9.56
C LEU A 11 43.33 -30.48 -10.59
N ILE A 12 42.28 -31.27 -10.37
CA ILE A 12 41.01 -31.11 -11.10
C ILE A 12 40.29 -29.92 -10.46
N THR A 13 40.49 -28.74 -11.01
CA THR A 13 39.58 -27.60 -10.80
C THR A 13 38.24 -27.96 -11.41
N PHE A 14 37.31 -28.46 -10.59
CA PHE A 14 35.89 -28.50 -10.92
C PHE A 14 35.41 -27.05 -11.03
N CYS A 15 35.47 -26.51 -12.24
CA CYS A 15 34.73 -25.30 -12.58
C CYS A 15 33.25 -25.71 -12.59
N PHE A 16 32.56 -25.55 -11.46
CA PHE A 16 31.11 -25.55 -11.42
C PHE A 16 30.64 -24.33 -12.21
N ILE A 17 30.57 -24.48 -13.54
CA ILE A 17 29.73 -23.65 -14.37
C ILE A 17 28.31 -24.07 -14.00
N GLY A 18 27.76 -23.45 -12.96
CA GLY A 18 26.33 -23.53 -12.71
C GLY A 18 25.66 -23.08 -14.00
N LEU A 19 24.88 -23.96 -14.64
CA LEU A 19 23.96 -23.54 -15.68
C LEU A 19 23.01 -22.54 -15.02
N THR A 20 23.27 -21.25 -15.18
CA THR A 20 22.27 -20.22 -14.95
C THR A 20 21.24 -20.42 -16.05
N THR A 21 20.19 -21.20 -15.76
CA THR A 21 19.04 -21.30 -16.64
C THR A 21 18.43 -19.91 -16.71
N THR A 22 18.54 -19.27 -17.87
CA THR A 22 17.92 -17.97 -18.16
C THR A 22 16.44 -18.04 -17.82
N LEU A 23 15.91 -17.00 -17.17
CA LEU A 23 14.50 -16.96 -16.83
C LEU A 23 13.68 -16.97 -18.13
N ASP A 24 12.78 -17.95 -18.25
CA ASP A 24 11.79 -17.94 -19.33
C ASP A 24 10.80 -16.81 -19.06
N VAL A 25 10.90 -15.75 -19.84
CA VAL A 25 10.06 -14.54 -19.70
C VAL A 25 8.56 -14.83 -19.91
N SER A 26 8.23 -15.94 -20.56
CA SER A 26 6.83 -16.39 -20.74
C SER A 26 6.22 -16.93 -19.44
N SER A 27 7.06 -17.24 -18.44
CA SER A 27 6.64 -17.67 -17.11
C SER A 27 6.49 -16.50 -16.11
N ILE A 28 6.48 -15.26 -16.60
CA ILE A 28 6.23 -14.06 -15.81
C ILE A 28 4.80 -13.60 -16.09
N VAL A 29 4.01 -13.45 -15.04
CA VAL A 29 2.64 -12.92 -15.11
C VAL A 29 2.63 -11.53 -14.49
N PHE A 30 2.02 -10.57 -15.18
CA PHE A 30 1.82 -9.22 -14.67
C PHE A 30 0.37 -9.06 -14.19
N VAL A 31 0.19 -8.42 -13.03
CA VAL A 31 -1.12 -8.09 -12.47
C VAL A 31 -1.13 -6.60 -12.19
N ILE A 32 -1.98 -5.87 -12.91
CA ILE A 32 -2.13 -4.42 -12.77
C ILE A 32 -3.32 -4.12 -11.85
N LEU A 33 -2.98 -3.73 -10.61
CA LEU A 33 -3.90 -3.27 -9.57
C LEU A 33 -4.54 -1.96 -10.04
N SER A 34 -5.80 -2.05 -10.48
CA SER A 34 -6.52 -0.97 -11.17
C SER A 34 -8.01 -0.97 -10.80
N GLN A 35 -8.66 0.17 -11.00
CA GLN A 35 -10.07 0.41 -10.64
C GLN A 35 -10.92 0.73 -11.87
N ASN A 36 -12.23 0.58 -11.73
CA ASN A 36 -13.21 0.73 -12.82
C ASN A 36 -13.47 2.19 -13.24
N ASP A 37 -12.95 3.19 -12.53
CA ASP A 37 -13.09 4.57 -12.97
C ASP A 37 -12.21 4.84 -14.21
N LYS A 38 -12.62 5.87 -14.96
CA LYS A 38 -12.06 6.18 -16.27
C LYS A 38 -10.55 6.46 -16.23
N VAL A 39 -10.05 7.10 -15.16
CA VAL A 39 -8.65 7.52 -15.10
C VAL A 39 -7.75 6.32 -14.81
N HIS A 40 -8.12 5.54 -13.79
CA HIS A 40 -7.39 4.32 -13.43
C HIS A 40 -7.41 3.28 -14.55
N ALA A 41 -8.57 3.04 -15.16
CA ALA A 41 -8.69 2.13 -16.30
C ALA A 41 -7.82 2.57 -17.50
N GLN A 42 -7.81 3.87 -17.81
CA GLN A 42 -6.97 4.39 -18.90
C GLN A 42 -5.47 4.24 -18.62
N ARG A 43 -5.03 4.49 -17.38
CA ARG A 43 -3.63 4.30 -16.97
C ARG A 43 -3.21 2.84 -17.05
N ALA A 44 -4.07 1.93 -16.58
CA ALA A 44 -3.83 0.50 -16.62
C ALA A 44 -3.68 -0.02 -18.05
N GLU A 45 -4.51 0.46 -18.99
CA GLU A 45 -4.39 0.11 -20.41
C GLU A 45 -3.10 0.66 -21.04
N ILE A 46 -2.69 1.89 -20.70
CA ILE A 46 -1.41 2.44 -21.17
C ILE A 46 -0.23 1.57 -20.68
N LEU A 47 -0.23 1.18 -19.41
CA LEU A 47 0.81 0.32 -18.84
C LEU A 47 0.82 -1.07 -19.49
N LYS A 48 -0.35 -1.67 -19.70
CA LYS A 48 -0.49 -2.96 -20.40
C LYS A 48 0.09 -2.91 -21.81
N GLU A 49 -0.26 -1.89 -22.59
CA GLU A 49 0.29 -1.70 -23.94
C GLU A 49 1.81 -1.47 -23.92
N ASP A 50 2.33 -0.69 -22.97
CA ASP A 50 3.77 -0.49 -22.80
C ASP A 50 4.50 -1.82 -22.50
N LEU A 51 3.98 -2.62 -21.56
CA LEU A 51 4.53 -3.94 -21.23
C LEU A 51 4.51 -4.89 -22.44
N ILE A 52 3.39 -4.96 -23.17
CA ILE A 52 3.28 -5.78 -24.38
C ILE A 52 4.32 -5.36 -25.42
N ASN A 53 4.46 -4.06 -25.67
CA ASN A 53 5.41 -3.53 -26.65
C ASN A 53 6.85 -3.82 -26.26
N GLN A 54 7.23 -3.62 -24.99
CA GLN A 54 8.57 -3.90 -24.50
C GLN A 54 8.88 -5.41 -24.58
N MET A 55 7.97 -6.26 -24.12
CA MET A 55 8.17 -7.72 -24.12
C MET A 55 8.29 -8.29 -25.54
N LYS A 56 7.46 -7.80 -26.47
CA LYS A 56 7.56 -8.16 -27.89
C LYS A 56 8.87 -7.69 -28.53
N THR A 57 9.33 -6.48 -28.19
CA THR A 57 10.53 -5.87 -28.77
C THR A 57 11.81 -6.50 -28.23
N HIS A 58 11.87 -6.79 -26.93
CA HIS A 58 13.08 -7.26 -26.28
C HIS A 58 13.21 -8.78 -26.22
N TYR A 59 12.09 -9.50 -26.21
CA TYR A 59 12.09 -10.95 -26.01
C TYR A 59 11.28 -11.73 -27.05
N HIS A 60 10.61 -11.05 -27.98
CA HIS A 60 9.68 -11.69 -28.92
C HIS A 60 8.60 -12.54 -28.23
N ALA A 61 8.26 -12.18 -26.99
CA ALA A 61 7.29 -12.89 -26.17
C ALA A 61 6.00 -12.08 -26.03
N ARG A 62 4.89 -12.80 -25.83
CA ARG A 62 3.62 -12.20 -25.45
C ARG A 62 3.43 -12.41 -23.94
N PRO A 63 3.47 -11.36 -23.12
CA PRO A 63 3.29 -11.50 -21.68
C PRO A 63 1.83 -11.83 -21.34
N GLU A 64 1.62 -12.59 -20.27
CA GLU A 64 0.33 -12.71 -19.62
C GLU A 64 0.14 -11.50 -18.68
N ILE A 65 -0.95 -10.75 -18.87
CA ILE A 65 -1.23 -9.52 -18.12
C ILE A 65 -2.69 -9.52 -17.70
N HIS A 66 -2.94 -9.32 -16.40
CA HIS A 66 -4.28 -9.16 -15.85
C HIS A 66 -4.58 -7.73 -15.45
N LEU A 67 -5.77 -7.25 -15.80
CA LEU A 67 -6.32 -5.98 -15.32
C LEU A 67 -7.38 -6.25 -14.26
N CYS A 68 -7.11 -5.83 -13.02
CA CYS A 68 -7.99 -6.19 -11.91
C CYS A 68 -9.43 -5.70 -12.06
N HIS A 69 -9.61 -4.50 -12.64
CA HIS A 69 -10.93 -3.91 -12.85
C HIS A 69 -11.77 -4.64 -13.91
N GLU A 70 -11.15 -5.26 -14.92
CA GLU A 70 -11.86 -6.01 -15.96
C GLU A 70 -12.19 -7.44 -15.52
N GLU A 71 -11.25 -8.11 -14.86
CA GLU A 71 -11.27 -9.55 -14.65
C GLU A 71 -11.76 -9.98 -13.28
N PHE A 72 -11.60 -9.13 -12.26
CA PHE A 72 -11.87 -9.46 -10.86
C PHE A 72 -12.92 -8.51 -10.26
N ASN A 73 -14.04 -8.35 -10.98
CA ASN A 73 -15.20 -7.48 -10.72
C ASN A 73 -15.90 -7.62 -9.35
N SER A 74 -15.31 -8.34 -8.38
CA SER A 74 -15.87 -8.54 -7.04
C SER A 74 -14.81 -8.39 -5.94
N ILE A 75 -15.05 -7.42 -5.05
CA ILE A 75 -14.48 -7.23 -3.71
C ILE A 75 -13.00 -6.79 -3.71
N SER A 76 -12.78 -5.50 -3.42
CA SER A 76 -11.47 -4.94 -3.07
C SER A 76 -10.36 -5.25 -4.09
N SER A 77 -10.66 -5.12 -5.38
CA SER A 77 -9.81 -5.49 -6.52
C SER A 77 -8.48 -4.72 -6.61
N TRP A 78 -8.23 -3.76 -5.71
CA TRP A 78 -6.96 -3.05 -5.54
C TRP A 78 -6.03 -3.68 -4.50
N THR A 79 -6.42 -4.80 -3.87
CA THR A 79 -5.62 -5.49 -2.85
C THR A 79 -5.13 -6.85 -3.34
N ILE A 80 -3.93 -7.27 -2.94
CA ILE A 80 -3.27 -8.49 -3.46
C ILE A 80 -3.91 -9.78 -2.91
N LEU A 81 -4.27 -9.81 -1.61
CA LEU A 81 -4.72 -11.04 -0.94
C LEU A 81 -5.99 -11.67 -1.54
N PRO A 82 -7.05 -10.90 -1.88
CA PRO A 82 -8.25 -11.46 -2.50
C PRO A 82 -8.02 -12.03 -3.91
N LEU A 83 -6.93 -11.64 -4.59
CA LEU A 83 -6.61 -12.10 -5.94
C LEU A 83 -5.92 -13.46 -5.95
N LEU A 84 -5.24 -13.82 -4.85
CA LEU A 84 -4.42 -15.03 -4.76
C LEU A 84 -5.18 -16.31 -5.16
N PRO A 85 -6.45 -16.54 -4.77
CA PRO A 85 -7.18 -17.75 -5.17
C PRO A 85 -7.39 -17.87 -6.67
N ILE A 86 -7.59 -16.75 -7.35
CA ILE A 86 -7.81 -16.71 -8.78
C ILE A 86 -6.46 -16.91 -9.50
N LEU A 87 -5.42 -16.21 -9.05
CA LEU A 87 -4.09 -16.29 -9.62
C LEU A 87 -3.45 -17.67 -9.47
N ASP A 88 -3.60 -18.31 -8.30
CA ASP A 88 -3.14 -19.68 -8.07
C ASP A 88 -3.82 -20.67 -9.02
N LYS A 89 -5.13 -20.54 -9.19
CA LYS A 89 -5.91 -21.38 -10.12
C LYS A 89 -5.46 -21.22 -11.58
N LEU A 90 -5.11 -20.00 -11.99
CA LEU A 90 -4.73 -19.70 -13.38
C LEU A 90 -3.27 -20.05 -13.69
N HIS A 91 -2.35 -19.83 -12.74
CA HIS A 91 -0.92 -19.72 -13.06
C HIS A 91 0.02 -20.58 -12.23
N SER A 92 -0.49 -21.36 -11.27
CA SER A 92 0.37 -22.19 -10.40
C SER A 92 1.23 -23.20 -11.18
N ASP A 93 0.78 -23.67 -12.34
CA ASP A 93 1.50 -24.65 -13.16
C ASP A 93 2.39 -24.02 -14.25
N THR A 94 2.15 -22.76 -14.62
CA THR A 94 2.75 -22.11 -15.80
C THR A 94 3.71 -20.99 -15.44
N ALA A 95 3.45 -20.27 -14.35
CA ALA A 95 4.25 -19.13 -13.94
C ALA A 95 5.37 -19.52 -12.97
N LYS A 96 6.40 -18.69 -12.93
CA LYS A 96 7.46 -18.68 -11.91
C LYS A 96 7.34 -17.47 -11.00
N TRP A 97 6.89 -16.35 -11.57
CA TRP A 97 6.74 -15.07 -10.89
C TRP A 97 5.41 -14.42 -11.24
N ILE A 98 4.76 -13.85 -10.24
CA ILE A 98 3.65 -12.91 -10.40
C ILE A 98 4.16 -11.53 -9.96
N ILE A 99 4.03 -10.54 -10.83
CA ILE A 99 4.45 -9.17 -10.61
C ILE A 99 3.21 -8.30 -10.42
N PHE A 100 3.05 -7.74 -9.23
CA PHE A 100 1.99 -6.81 -8.91
C PHE A 100 2.46 -5.39 -9.16
N LEU A 101 1.70 -4.63 -9.93
CA LEU A 101 1.98 -3.25 -10.33
C LEU A 101 0.73 -2.41 -10.08
N GLU A 102 0.88 -1.18 -9.59
CA GLU A 102 -0.24 -0.22 -9.67
C GLU A 102 -0.31 0.38 -11.07
N ASP A 103 -1.47 0.88 -11.47
CA ASP A 103 -1.72 1.42 -12.81
C ASP A 103 -0.85 2.62 -13.22
N TYR A 104 -0.16 3.26 -12.27
CA TYR A 104 0.82 4.32 -12.49
C TYR A 104 2.29 3.88 -12.29
N THR A 105 2.58 2.57 -12.26
CA THR A 105 3.94 2.04 -12.18
C THR A 105 4.61 2.05 -13.56
N ALA A 106 5.75 2.71 -13.72
CA ALA A 106 6.60 2.55 -14.89
C ALA A 106 7.50 1.33 -14.74
N VAL A 107 7.72 0.62 -15.86
CA VAL A 107 8.50 -0.62 -15.89
C VAL A 107 9.52 -0.59 -17.03
N ASP A 108 10.74 -1.00 -16.75
CA ASP A 108 11.75 -1.41 -17.73
C ASP A 108 11.89 -2.93 -17.66
N THR A 109 11.30 -3.63 -18.63
CA THR A 109 11.21 -5.11 -18.63
C THR A 109 12.58 -5.79 -18.71
N ARG A 110 13.63 -5.13 -19.23
CA ARG A 110 14.99 -5.69 -19.24
C ARG A 110 15.57 -5.72 -17.84
N LYS A 111 15.51 -4.58 -17.15
CA LYS A 111 16.01 -4.49 -15.78
C LYS A 111 15.17 -5.31 -14.81
N LEU A 112 13.86 -5.42 -15.04
CA LEU A 112 12.98 -6.26 -14.22
C LEU A 112 13.35 -7.75 -14.34
N VAL A 113 13.51 -8.28 -15.55
CA VAL A 113 13.93 -9.68 -15.76
C VAL A 113 15.29 -9.94 -15.12
N MET A 114 16.26 -9.04 -15.31
CA MET A 114 17.58 -9.12 -14.66
C MET A 114 17.48 -9.11 -13.13
N ALA A 115 16.52 -8.39 -12.54
CA ALA A 115 16.29 -8.40 -11.10
C ALA A 115 15.72 -9.74 -10.63
N LEU A 116 14.71 -10.28 -11.33
CA LEU A 116 14.07 -11.57 -11.01
C LEU A 116 15.05 -12.75 -11.10
N GLU A 117 15.97 -12.73 -12.08
CA GLU A 117 16.98 -13.79 -12.26
C GLU A 117 17.95 -13.95 -11.08
N LYS A 118 18.09 -12.92 -10.23
CA LYS A 118 18.92 -12.98 -9.02
C LYS A 118 18.33 -13.92 -7.95
N TYR A 119 17.04 -14.22 -8.04
CA TYR A 119 16.31 -14.93 -6.99
C TYR A 119 15.82 -16.31 -7.44
N ASN A 120 15.84 -17.26 -6.50
CA ASN A 120 15.38 -18.61 -6.77
C ASN A 120 13.84 -18.69 -6.74
N HIS A 121 13.21 -18.73 -7.91
CA HIS A 121 11.76 -18.87 -8.07
C HIS A 121 11.17 -20.16 -7.48
N LYS A 122 12.00 -21.17 -7.14
CA LYS A 122 11.54 -22.42 -6.50
C LYS A 122 11.41 -22.31 -4.98
N GLN A 123 11.80 -21.18 -4.39
CA GLN A 123 11.65 -20.90 -2.97
C GLN A 123 10.51 -19.91 -2.73
N GLU A 124 9.95 -19.93 -1.52
CA GLU A 124 9.03 -18.87 -1.05
C GLU A 124 9.81 -17.55 -1.02
N THR A 125 9.54 -16.67 -1.98
CA THR A 125 10.28 -15.42 -2.12
C THR A 125 9.35 -14.33 -2.63
N TRP A 126 9.53 -13.15 -2.06
CA TRP A 126 8.99 -11.91 -2.57
C TRP A 126 10.02 -10.81 -2.47
N ILE A 127 10.03 -9.95 -3.47
CA ILE A 127 10.98 -8.85 -3.63
C ILE A 127 10.21 -7.56 -3.94
N GLY A 128 10.78 -6.44 -3.51
CA GLY A 128 10.25 -5.11 -3.77
C GLY A 128 11.09 -4.04 -3.07
N HIS A 129 10.65 -2.79 -3.14
CA HIS A 129 11.25 -1.72 -2.34
C HIS A 129 10.78 -1.84 -0.89
N SER A 130 11.67 -2.15 0.04
CA SER A 130 11.28 -2.36 1.44
C SER A 130 11.38 -1.06 2.25
N VAL A 131 10.34 -0.79 3.04
CA VAL A 131 10.30 0.28 4.02
C VAL A 131 9.97 -0.28 5.40
N HIS A 132 10.18 0.52 6.43
CA HIS A 132 9.81 0.19 7.80
C HIS A 132 9.42 1.47 8.52
N ASP A 133 8.70 1.31 9.62
CA ASP A 133 8.39 2.41 10.51
C ASP A 133 9.62 2.85 11.29
N ASN A 134 9.75 4.16 11.52
CA ASN A 134 10.74 4.69 12.46
C ASN A 134 10.25 4.57 13.91
N GLU A 135 8.94 4.71 14.12
CA GLU A 135 8.21 4.63 15.39
C GLU A 135 6.83 4.00 15.13
N ALA A 136 6.22 3.37 16.14
CA ALA A 136 4.94 2.70 15.98
C ALA A 136 3.82 3.72 15.65
N THR A 137 3.27 3.66 14.44
CA THR A 137 2.14 4.51 14.03
C THR A 137 0.82 3.97 14.60
N ILE A 138 -0.23 4.79 14.66
CA ILE A 138 -1.58 4.35 15.12
C ILE A 138 -2.09 3.15 14.30
N ILE A 139 -1.74 3.10 13.00
CA ILE A 139 -2.15 2.05 12.07
C ILE A 139 -1.34 0.76 12.32
N HIS A 140 -0.07 0.87 12.71
CA HIS A 140 0.84 -0.27 12.91
C HIS A 140 1.01 -0.68 14.39
N HIS A 141 0.39 0.03 15.32
CA HIS A 141 0.51 -0.20 16.77
C HIS A 141 0.12 -1.63 17.21
N PHE A 142 -0.77 -2.29 16.47
CA PHE A 142 -1.26 -3.64 16.81
C PHE A 142 -0.30 -4.77 16.42
N ALA A 143 0.80 -4.47 15.71
CA ALA A 143 1.81 -5.45 15.31
C ALA A 143 3.23 -4.89 15.48
N PHE A 144 4.11 -5.62 16.17
CA PHE A 144 5.55 -5.30 16.29
C PHE A 144 5.89 -3.93 16.94
N HIS A 145 5.01 -3.37 17.78
CA HIS A 145 5.21 -2.08 18.46
C HIS A 145 6.49 -1.99 19.32
N GLU A 146 7.00 -3.13 19.82
CA GLU A 146 8.23 -3.19 20.61
C GLU A 146 9.51 -2.95 19.77
N ASN A 147 9.47 -3.22 18.46
CA ASN A 147 10.58 -2.93 17.53
C ASN A 147 10.07 -2.72 16.08
N PRO A 148 9.49 -1.54 15.77
CA PRO A 148 8.88 -1.26 14.46
C PRO A 148 9.86 -1.41 13.28
N LYS A 149 11.16 -1.16 13.51
CA LYS A 149 12.21 -1.30 12.49
C LYS A 149 12.49 -2.74 12.05
N SER A 150 12.07 -3.72 12.85
CA SER A 150 12.23 -5.15 12.50
C SER A 150 11.21 -5.62 11.47
N PHE A 151 10.09 -4.90 11.35
CA PHE A 151 9.02 -5.25 10.42
C PHE A 151 9.16 -4.43 9.14
N LYS A 152 9.28 -5.13 8.01
CA LYS A 152 9.41 -4.53 6.69
C LYS A 152 8.19 -4.81 5.85
N TYR A 153 7.73 -3.81 5.12
CA TYR A 153 6.62 -3.91 4.19
C TYR A 153 6.99 -3.22 2.86
N PRO A 154 6.36 -3.60 1.73
CA PRO A 154 6.75 -3.09 0.43
C PRO A 154 6.12 -1.74 0.11
N VAL A 155 6.77 -0.95 -0.73
CA VAL A 155 6.10 0.14 -1.47
C VAL A 155 5.47 -0.46 -2.72
N ILE A 156 4.16 -0.75 -2.68
CA ILE A 156 3.44 -1.43 -3.78
C ILE A 156 3.48 -0.61 -5.08
N ALA A 157 3.44 0.73 -4.98
CA ALA A 157 3.61 1.64 -6.12
C ALA A 157 4.95 1.49 -6.87
N SER A 158 5.96 0.89 -6.25
CA SER A 158 7.24 0.54 -6.88
C SER A 158 7.23 -0.87 -7.49
N GLY A 159 6.12 -1.59 -7.41
CA GLY A 159 5.97 -2.98 -7.78
C GLY A 159 6.37 -3.96 -6.67
N VAL A 160 5.77 -5.15 -6.69
CA VAL A 160 6.13 -6.30 -5.84
C VAL A 160 6.11 -7.56 -6.68
N ALA A 161 7.14 -8.40 -6.57
CA ALA A 161 7.17 -9.69 -7.24
C ALA A 161 7.11 -10.82 -6.23
N MET A 162 6.28 -11.84 -6.50
CA MET A 162 6.13 -13.03 -5.67
C MET A 162 6.36 -14.29 -6.50
N SER A 163 7.07 -15.26 -5.92
CA SER A 163 7.23 -16.57 -6.52
C SER A 163 5.98 -17.43 -6.32
N ILE A 164 5.71 -18.37 -7.24
CA ILE A 164 4.57 -19.29 -7.11
C ILE A 164 4.57 -20.10 -5.80
N PRO A 165 5.71 -20.63 -5.29
CA PRO A 165 5.73 -21.28 -3.99
C PRO A 165 5.21 -20.40 -2.84
N LEU A 166 5.49 -19.09 -2.87
CA LEU A 166 4.92 -18.18 -1.88
C LEU A 166 3.41 -18.03 -2.07
N ILE A 167 2.92 -17.84 -3.30
CA ILE A 167 1.47 -17.76 -3.59
C ILE A 167 0.74 -18.99 -3.06
N GLN A 168 1.26 -20.19 -3.30
CA GLN A 168 0.68 -21.46 -2.83
C GLN A 168 0.66 -21.56 -1.30
N ARG A 169 1.71 -21.10 -0.62
CA ARG A 169 1.73 -21.00 0.85
C ARG A 169 0.61 -20.09 1.35
N LEU A 170 0.49 -18.88 0.79
CA LEU A 170 -0.53 -17.92 1.18
C LEU A 170 -1.94 -18.46 0.91
N MET A 171 -2.12 -19.19 -0.19
CA MET A 171 -3.38 -19.87 -0.50
C MET A 171 -3.77 -20.92 0.53
N ASN A 172 -2.81 -21.68 1.04
CA ASN A 172 -3.08 -22.61 2.12
C ASN A 172 -3.45 -21.89 3.42
N LYS A 173 -2.84 -20.73 3.70
CA LYS A 173 -3.19 -19.89 4.86
C LYS A 173 -4.62 -19.32 4.74
N LEU A 174 -5.01 -18.84 3.56
CA LEU A 174 -6.35 -18.30 3.27
C LEU A 174 -7.50 -19.31 3.43
N LYS A 175 -7.22 -20.62 3.35
CA LYS A 175 -8.23 -21.66 3.62
C LYS A 175 -8.66 -21.70 5.09
N HIS A 176 -7.79 -21.22 5.99
CA HIS A 176 -7.98 -21.33 7.44
C HIS A 176 -8.21 -19.97 8.11
N GLU A 177 -7.79 -18.88 7.48
CA GLU A 177 -7.91 -17.52 8.00
C GLU A 177 -8.87 -16.70 7.13
N LYS A 178 -9.86 -16.05 7.75
CA LYS A 178 -10.74 -15.12 7.05
C LYS A 178 -9.99 -13.80 6.82
N LEU A 179 -10.04 -13.31 5.59
CA LEU A 179 -9.63 -11.95 5.28
C LEU A 179 -10.55 -10.96 5.98
N ASN A 180 -9.97 -9.87 6.49
CA ASN A 180 -10.74 -8.74 6.98
C ASN A 180 -11.49 -8.10 5.82
N SER A 181 -12.73 -7.66 6.06
CA SER A 181 -13.56 -6.98 5.06
C SER A 181 -13.14 -5.52 4.81
N PHE A 182 -12.16 -5.02 5.58
CA PHE A 182 -11.69 -3.65 5.53
C PHE A 182 -10.17 -3.64 5.75
N THR A 183 -9.47 -2.89 4.89
CA THR A 183 -8.01 -2.77 4.86
C THR A 183 -7.65 -1.30 4.93
N ILE A 184 -6.81 -0.92 5.90
CA ILE A 184 -6.36 0.47 6.11
C ILE A 184 -5.02 0.70 5.39
N ASP A 185 -4.09 -0.25 5.52
CA ASP A 185 -2.78 -0.22 4.85
C ASP A 185 -2.54 -1.57 4.17
N VAL A 186 -2.73 -1.59 2.84
CA VAL A 186 -2.60 -2.80 2.02
C VAL A 186 -1.19 -3.39 2.11
N ALA A 187 -0.16 -2.54 2.15
CA ALA A 187 1.23 -2.98 2.15
C ALA A 187 1.61 -3.61 3.50
N HIS A 188 1.26 -2.94 4.59
CA HIS A 188 1.52 -3.43 5.93
C HIS A 188 0.70 -4.71 6.22
N GLU A 189 -0.59 -4.74 5.86
CA GLU A 189 -1.45 -5.92 6.04
C GLU A 189 -0.97 -7.12 5.21
N LEU A 190 -0.54 -6.89 3.97
CA LEU A 190 0.05 -7.95 3.14
C LEU A 190 1.31 -8.53 3.80
N ALA A 191 2.21 -7.66 4.29
CA ALA A 191 3.41 -8.09 4.98
C ALA A 191 3.09 -8.86 6.27
N LEU A 192 2.07 -8.44 7.00
CA LEU A 192 1.60 -9.11 8.21
C LEU A 192 1.06 -10.50 7.90
N PHE A 193 0.28 -10.61 6.81
CA PHE A 193 -0.31 -11.86 6.35
C PHE A 193 0.76 -12.85 5.86
N ILE A 194 1.79 -12.39 5.15
CA ILE A 194 2.93 -13.24 4.77
C ILE A 194 3.70 -13.71 6.01
N GLY A 195 3.93 -12.80 6.95
CA GLY A 195 4.59 -13.06 8.22
C GLY A 195 6.12 -13.10 8.14
N GLY A 196 6.77 -12.99 9.30
CA GLY A 196 8.22 -12.83 9.41
C GLY A 196 9.07 -14.04 8.99
N GLU A 197 8.47 -15.21 8.77
CA GLU A 197 9.18 -16.41 8.30
C GLU A 197 9.68 -16.27 6.86
N VAL A 198 9.00 -15.46 6.04
CA VAL A 198 9.40 -15.12 4.67
C VAL A 198 9.57 -13.61 4.59
N PRO A 199 10.72 -13.07 5.04
CA PRO A 199 10.92 -11.63 5.06
C PRO A 199 10.97 -11.05 3.64
N LEU A 200 10.46 -9.82 3.49
CA LEU A 200 10.57 -9.06 2.25
C LEU A 200 12.05 -8.83 1.92
N LYS A 201 12.45 -9.22 0.72
CA LYS A 201 13.79 -8.95 0.20
C LYS A 201 13.80 -7.60 -0.52
N ASP A 202 14.61 -6.69 0.00
CA ASP A 202 14.82 -5.39 -0.64
C ASP A 202 15.52 -5.58 -1.99
N GLU A 203 14.89 -5.13 -3.08
CA GLU A 203 15.52 -5.11 -4.42
C GLU A 203 15.77 -3.66 -4.86
N PRO A 204 17.03 -3.21 -4.95
CA PRO A 204 17.35 -1.80 -5.23
C PRO A 204 16.89 -1.26 -6.58
N THR A 205 16.53 -2.12 -7.54
CA THR A 205 15.97 -1.70 -8.83
C THR A 205 14.48 -1.41 -8.77
N PHE A 206 13.80 -1.76 -7.67
CA PHE A 206 12.44 -1.35 -7.40
C PHE A 206 12.52 -0.02 -6.63
N CYS A 207 12.14 1.06 -7.27
CA CYS A 207 12.44 2.41 -6.81
C CYS A 207 11.19 3.21 -6.47
N VAL A 208 11.30 4.12 -5.49
CA VAL A 208 10.25 5.12 -5.23
C VAL A 208 10.29 6.25 -6.26
N GLN A 209 11.48 6.58 -6.76
CA GLN A 209 11.69 7.64 -7.75
C GLN A 209 12.38 7.11 -9.00
N LYS A 210 12.16 7.79 -10.13
CA LYS A 210 12.86 7.51 -11.36
C LYS A 210 14.37 7.65 -11.20
N ASN A 211 15.10 6.58 -11.47
CA ASN A 211 16.55 6.56 -11.57
C ASN A 211 16.95 5.67 -12.76
N ILE A 212 18.14 5.89 -13.32
CA ILE A 212 18.67 5.12 -14.46
C ILE A 212 18.76 3.61 -14.17
N LEU A 213 18.95 3.24 -12.90
CA LEU A 213 19.07 1.84 -12.46
C LEU A 213 17.72 1.16 -12.20
N CYS A 214 16.61 1.91 -12.19
CA CYS A 214 15.30 1.38 -11.81
C CYS A 214 14.73 0.45 -12.88
N ALA A 215 14.34 -0.74 -12.45
CA ALA A 215 13.47 -1.65 -13.17
C ALA A 215 12.01 -1.22 -13.08
N THR A 216 11.60 -0.70 -11.92
CA THR A 216 10.25 -0.22 -11.69
C THR A 216 10.28 1.04 -10.85
N PHE A 217 9.36 1.98 -11.10
CA PHE A 217 9.19 3.17 -10.27
C PHE A 217 7.79 3.77 -10.44
N ALA A 218 7.30 4.45 -9.40
CA ALA A 218 6.05 5.21 -9.49
C ALA A 218 6.23 6.41 -10.43
N THR A 219 5.40 6.53 -11.47
CA THR A 219 5.47 7.66 -12.43
C THR A 219 4.91 8.95 -11.86
N GLU A 220 4.09 8.86 -10.81
CA GLU A 220 3.65 10.00 -10.03
C GLU A 220 4.47 10.05 -8.74
N TYR A 221 5.23 11.14 -8.54
CA TYR A 221 5.75 11.48 -7.21
C TYR A 221 4.63 12.14 -6.39
N GLN A 222 3.51 11.44 -6.28
CA GLN A 222 2.50 11.69 -5.27
C GLN A 222 2.62 10.50 -4.33
N CYS A 223 3.47 10.63 -3.32
CA CYS A 223 3.52 9.67 -2.22
C CYS A 223 2.07 9.49 -1.72
N CYS A 224 1.58 8.25 -1.85
CA CYS A 224 0.22 7.76 -1.59
C CYS A 224 -0.67 7.66 -2.85
N GLY A 225 -0.88 6.42 -3.33
CA GLY A 225 -1.72 6.12 -4.50
C GLY A 225 -3.17 6.50 -4.31
N GLY A 226 -3.81 7.06 -5.36
CA GLY A 226 -5.26 7.14 -5.58
C GLY A 226 -6.17 7.69 -4.46
N GLY A 227 -5.60 8.06 -3.32
CA GLY A 227 -6.30 8.56 -2.15
C GLY A 227 -6.43 10.07 -2.27
N TYR A 228 -7.60 10.57 -1.91
CA TYR A 228 -7.79 11.99 -1.62
C TYR A 228 -7.48 12.22 -0.14
N SER A 229 -6.97 13.41 0.17
CA SER A 229 -6.98 13.86 1.56
C SER A 229 -8.42 13.98 2.04
N TYR A 230 -8.71 13.55 3.26
CA TYR A 230 -10.01 13.79 3.88
C TYR A 230 -9.80 14.20 5.33
N LEU A 231 -10.73 15.03 5.83
CA LEU A 231 -10.73 15.45 7.22
C LEU A 231 -11.44 14.38 8.02
N THR A 232 -10.78 13.80 9.02
CA THR A 232 -11.38 12.69 9.76
C THR A 232 -12.58 13.15 10.61
N GLY A 233 -13.72 12.48 10.48
CA GLY A 233 -14.97 12.88 11.12
C GLY A 233 -14.92 12.86 12.64
N GLY A 234 -14.19 11.90 13.22
CA GLY A 234 -14.05 11.79 14.67
C GLY A 234 -13.36 13.00 15.31
N ALA A 235 -12.42 13.65 14.62
CA ALA A 235 -11.80 14.88 15.12
C ALA A 235 -12.79 16.06 15.12
N GLY A 236 -13.88 15.98 14.37
CA GLY A 236 -14.72 17.12 14.03
C GLY A 236 -14.29 17.77 12.72
N ILE A 237 -15.28 18.25 11.96
CA ILE A 237 -15.10 18.92 10.68
C ILE A 237 -15.91 20.20 10.69
N VAL A 238 -15.34 21.28 10.20
CA VAL A 238 -16.03 22.57 10.02
C VAL A 238 -16.19 22.84 8.53
N PHE A 239 -17.43 23.11 8.11
CA PHE A 239 -17.74 23.49 6.75
C PHE A 239 -18.16 24.95 6.68
N SER A 240 -17.70 25.66 5.64
CA SER A 240 -18.32 26.92 5.26
C SER A 240 -19.71 26.65 4.67
N ILE A 241 -20.64 27.60 4.80
CA ILE A 241 -21.99 27.47 4.24
C ILE A 241 -21.96 27.19 2.72
N PRO A 242 -21.10 27.83 1.89
CA PRO A 242 -20.99 27.48 0.48
C PRO A 242 -20.52 26.03 0.22
N ALA A 243 -19.53 25.55 0.98
CA ALA A 243 -19.05 24.17 0.85
C ALA A 243 -20.16 23.17 1.22
N LEU A 244 -20.93 23.45 2.26
CA LEU A 244 -22.06 22.60 2.67
C LEU A 244 -23.14 22.50 1.58
N LYS A 245 -23.47 23.61 0.91
CA LYS A 245 -24.44 23.59 -0.21
C LYS A 245 -23.97 22.68 -1.33
N ILE A 246 -22.69 22.79 -1.70
CA ILE A 246 -22.08 21.91 -2.71
C ILE A 246 -22.17 20.45 -2.28
N LEU A 247 -21.86 20.15 -1.01
CA LEU A 247 -21.99 18.80 -0.46
C LEU A 247 -23.42 18.25 -0.61
N THR A 248 -24.43 19.05 -0.27
CA THR A 248 -25.83 18.60 -0.33
C THR A 248 -26.40 18.49 -1.74
N GLU A 249 -25.92 19.30 -2.69
CA GLU A 249 -26.48 19.39 -4.04
C GLU A 249 -25.74 18.50 -5.05
N ARG A 250 -24.45 18.23 -4.84
CA ARG A 250 -23.57 17.63 -5.85
C ARG A 250 -22.87 16.34 -5.41
N CYS A 251 -22.94 16.00 -4.13
CA CYS A 251 -22.34 14.78 -3.60
C CYS A 251 -23.41 13.73 -3.33
N THR A 252 -23.05 12.46 -3.58
CA THR A 252 -23.94 11.32 -3.35
C THR A 252 -23.20 10.24 -2.59
N CYS A 253 -23.82 9.71 -1.54
CA CYS A 253 -23.30 8.58 -0.80
C CYS A 253 -23.67 7.27 -1.51
N PRO A 254 -22.73 6.34 -1.73
CA PRO A 254 -23.02 5.03 -2.34
C PRO A 254 -24.00 4.19 -1.52
N SER A 255 -23.94 4.29 -0.20
CA SER A 255 -24.82 3.60 0.75
C SER A 255 -25.02 4.43 2.01
N ILE A 256 -26.02 4.06 2.82
CA ILE A 256 -26.28 4.71 4.12
C ILE A 256 -25.17 4.45 5.16
N ASP A 257 -24.43 3.35 4.98
CA ASP A 257 -23.32 2.96 5.86
C ASP A 257 -21.96 3.44 5.34
N SER A 258 -21.94 4.27 4.30
CA SER A 258 -20.70 4.82 3.77
C SER A 258 -20.05 5.76 4.79
N PRO A 259 -18.73 5.72 4.98
CA PRO A 259 -18.04 6.61 5.92
C PRO A 259 -18.11 8.06 5.45
N ASP A 260 -18.88 8.89 6.15
CA ASP A 260 -19.18 10.27 5.76
C ASP A 260 -17.94 11.12 5.48
N ASP A 261 -16.91 11.00 6.32
CA ASP A 261 -15.69 11.81 6.23
C ASP A 261 -14.89 11.54 4.95
N MET A 262 -14.80 10.27 4.56
CA MET A 262 -14.23 9.87 3.28
C MET A 262 -15.10 10.34 2.12
N ILE A 263 -16.43 10.20 2.19
CA ILE A 263 -17.33 10.68 1.12
C ILE A 263 -17.22 12.20 0.92
N PHE A 264 -17.14 12.97 2.01
CA PHE A 264 -16.90 14.41 1.94
C PHE A 264 -15.56 14.71 1.28
N GLY A 265 -14.48 14.05 1.71
CA GLY A 265 -13.16 14.24 1.12
C GLY A 265 -13.13 13.98 -0.37
N ALA A 266 -13.73 12.86 -0.81
CA ALA A 266 -13.81 12.50 -2.22
C ALA A 266 -14.52 13.58 -3.04
N CYS A 267 -15.66 14.05 -2.53
CA CYS A 267 -16.47 15.00 -3.25
C CYS A 267 -15.87 16.40 -3.28
N LEU A 268 -15.28 16.86 -2.16
CA LEU A 268 -14.62 18.16 -2.11
C LEU A 268 -13.43 18.21 -3.06
N VAL A 269 -12.62 17.15 -3.14
CA VAL A 269 -11.54 17.06 -4.14
C VAL A 269 -12.10 17.10 -5.56
N LYS A 270 -13.19 16.36 -5.84
CA LYS A 270 -13.85 16.38 -7.15
C LYS A 270 -14.36 17.78 -7.54
N GLU A 271 -14.88 18.54 -6.59
CA GLU A 271 -15.38 19.90 -6.80
C GLU A 271 -14.27 20.97 -6.73
N GLY A 272 -13.01 20.58 -6.52
CA GLY A 272 -11.87 21.47 -6.46
C GLY A 272 -11.84 22.36 -5.21
N ILE A 273 -12.39 21.88 -4.10
CA ILE A 273 -12.41 22.57 -2.81
C ILE A 273 -11.28 22.06 -1.92
N ASP A 274 -10.40 22.96 -1.53
CA ASP A 274 -9.29 22.64 -0.62
C ASP A 274 -9.79 22.36 0.80
N MET A 275 -9.27 21.30 1.38
CA MET A 275 -9.46 20.97 2.80
C MET A 275 -8.25 21.41 3.60
N VAL A 276 -8.49 22.11 4.72
CA VAL A 276 -7.44 22.65 5.57
C VAL A 276 -7.38 21.88 6.88
N HIS A 277 -6.23 21.28 7.17
CA HIS A 277 -5.97 20.67 8.46
C HIS A 277 -5.72 21.74 9.53
N SER A 278 -6.26 21.51 10.73
CA SER A 278 -5.94 22.31 11.92
C SER A 278 -5.51 21.39 13.07
N PRO A 279 -4.35 21.64 13.72
CA PRO A 279 -3.87 20.82 14.83
C PRO A 279 -4.70 20.97 16.12
N ALA A 280 -5.71 21.85 16.14
CA ALA A 280 -6.59 22.02 17.29
C ALA A 280 -7.72 20.98 17.37
N PHE A 281 -7.94 20.17 16.34
CA PHE A 281 -8.97 19.12 16.31
C PHE A 281 -8.36 17.75 16.66
N HIS A 282 -8.92 17.04 17.64
CA HIS A 282 -8.29 15.84 18.21
C HIS A 282 -9.14 14.56 18.05
N GLN A 283 -8.50 13.50 17.57
CA GLN A 283 -9.05 12.16 17.31
C GLN A 283 -9.24 11.26 18.54
N ALA A 284 -8.85 11.74 19.73
CA ALA A 284 -8.80 10.94 20.95
C ALA A 284 -9.19 11.79 22.17
N ARG A 285 -9.15 11.20 23.37
CA ARG A 285 -9.51 11.89 24.61
C ARG A 285 -8.39 12.84 25.02
N PRO A 286 -8.68 13.88 25.82
CA PRO A 286 -7.63 14.78 26.33
C PRO A 286 -6.52 14.05 27.08
N MET A 287 -6.86 13.02 27.86
CA MET A 287 -5.89 12.23 28.65
C MET A 287 -4.96 11.35 27.80
N ASP A 288 -5.26 11.17 26.52
CA ASP A 288 -4.42 10.42 25.59
C ASP A 288 -3.31 11.32 24.98
N TYR A 289 -3.34 12.63 25.25
CA TYR A 289 -2.34 13.61 24.82
C TYR A 289 -1.54 14.15 26.02
N THR A 290 -0.31 14.58 25.77
CA THR A 290 0.48 15.27 26.80
C THR A 290 -0.07 16.67 27.05
N SER A 291 0.07 17.17 28.28
CA SER A 291 -0.37 18.53 28.65
C SER A 291 0.25 19.62 27.77
N ASP A 292 1.52 19.44 27.41
CA ASP A 292 2.27 20.41 26.62
C ASP A 292 1.79 20.45 25.16
N TYR A 293 1.38 19.30 24.63
CA TYR A 293 0.78 19.20 23.30
C TYR A 293 -0.57 19.94 23.24
N LEU A 294 -1.39 19.80 24.29
CA LEU A 294 -2.69 20.48 24.39
C LEU A 294 -2.60 21.96 24.76
N ALA A 295 -1.41 22.46 25.12
CA ALA A 295 -1.21 23.87 25.44
C ALA A 295 -1.07 24.74 24.18
N VAL A 296 -0.66 24.18 23.03
CA VAL A 296 -0.37 24.92 21.79
C VAL A 296 -0.65 24.06 20.55
N PRO A 297 -1.69 24.36 19.74
CA PRO A 297 -2.72 25.38 19.94
C PRO A 297 -3.78 24.94 20.96
N LYS A 298 -4.61 25.88 21.40
CA LYS A 298 -5.77 25.58 22.23
C LYS A 298 -6.70 24.58 21.52
N PRO A 299 -7.13 23.49 22.16
CA PRO A 299 -8.02 22.51 21.55
C PRO A 299 -9.37 23.12 21.15
N LEU A 300 -9.90 22.66 20.02
CA LEU A 300 -11.27 22.96 19.55
C LEU A 300 -12.20 21.76 19.74
N SER A 301 -11.67 20.54 19.75
CA SER A 301 -12.45 19.32 19.89
C SER A 301 -11.62 18.16 20.44
N PHE A 302 -12.32 17.16 20.97
CA PHE A 302 -11.79 15.85 21.34
C PHE A 302 -12.78 14.76 20.92
N HIS A 303 -12.31 13.52 20.78
CA HIS A 303 -13.13 12.37 20.40
C HIS A 303 -13.07 11.26 21.47
N LYS A 304 -13.71 10.11 21.17
CA LYS A 304 -13.70 8.88 21.97
C LYS A 304 -14.28 9.07 23.38
N HIS A 305 -15.59 9.06 23.51
CA HIS A 305 -16.31 9.26 24.79
C HIS A 305 -16.32 8.03 25.73
N TRP A 306 -15.47 7.03 25.51
CA TRP A 306 -15.42 5.84 26.34
C TRP A 306 -14.52 6.06 27.56
N ASN A 307 -14.96 5.59 28.73
CA ASN A 307 -14.27 5.75 30.01
C ASN A 307 -13.88 7.19 30.36
N ALA A 308 -14.63 8.18 29.86
CA ALA A 308 -14.49 9.58 30.20
C ALA A 308 -15.87 10.25 30.18
N ASP A 309 -16.14 11.15 31.14
CA ASP A 309 -17.39 11.91 31.18
C ASP A 309 -17.31 13.10 30.19
N PRO A 310 -18.14 13.14 29.13
CA PRO A 310 -18.14 14.22 28.15
C PRO A 310 -18.47 15.59 28.77
N LEU A 311 -19.36 15.64 29.77
CA LEU A 311 -19.72 16.90 30.44
C LEU A 311 -18.54 17.42 31.26
N GLN A 312 -17.82 16.54 31.93
CA GLN A 312 -16.60 16.90 32.66
C GLN A 312 -15.52 17.44 31.72
N ILE A 313 -15.30 16.78 30.57
CA ILE A 313 -14.36 17.25 29.54
C ILE A 313 -14.79 18.63 29.05
N TYR A 314 -16.06 18.83 28.70
CA TYR A 314 -16.59 20.11 28.25
C TYR A 314 -16.36 21.23 29.27
N ASN A 315 -16.74 20.99 30.53
CA ASN A 315 -16.57 21.95 31.62
C ASN A 315 -15.10 22.31 31.86
N THR A 316 -14.20 21.36 31.64
CA THR A 316 -12.76 21.57 31.84
C THR A 316 -12.11 22.34 30.70
N TRP A 317 -12.45 22.01 29.45
CA TRP A 317 -11.69 22.46 28.28
C TRP A 317 -12.36 23.60 27.50
N PHE A 318 -13.69 23.72 27.54
CA PHE A 318 -14.43 24.60 26.60
C PHE A 318 -15.37 25.60 27.29
N GLN A 319 -16.03 25.20 28.39
CA GLN A 319 -17.09 26.01 29.04
C GLN A 319 -16.68 27.45 29.34
N LYS A 320 -15.47 27.67 29.85
CA LYS A 320 -15.00 29.02 30.23
C LYS A 320 -15.01 29.97 29.03
N ASP A 321 -14.56 29.48 27.86
CA ASP A 321 -14.46 30.29 26.66
C ASP A 321 -15.82 30.49 26.01
N ASP A 322 -16.66 29.46 25.96
CA ASP A 322 -18.03 29.57 25.43
C ASP A 322 -18.88 30.57 26.22
N VAL A 323 -18.76 30.56 27.56
CA VAL A 323 -19.44 31.52 28.43
C VAL A 323 -18.89 32.93 28.24
N SER A 324 -17.60 33.07 27.89
CA SER A 324 -17.01 34.36 27.55
C SER A 324 -17.48 34.86 26.19
N PHE A 325 -17.53 33.97 25.19
CA PHE A 325 -17.94 34.28 23.83
C PHE A 325 -19.42 34.65 23.74
N SER A 326 -20.31 33.93 24.44
CA SER A 326 -21.75 34.23 24.50
C SER A 326 -22.09 35.56 25.17
N LYS A 327 -21.13 36.19 25.85
CA LYS A 327 -21.27 37.53 26.45
C LYS A 327 -20.72 38.65 25.57
N MET A 328 -20.01 38.34 24.48
CA MET A 328 -19.60 39.33 23.50
C MET A 328 -20.81 39.69 22.63
N GLU A 329 -21.12 40.98 22.49
CA GLU A 329 -22.13 41.44 21.53
C GLU A 329 -21.73 40.99 20.11
N ILE A 330 -22.72 40.46 19.39
CA ILE A 330 -22.57 39.87 18.05
C ILE A 330 -21.96 40.92 17.11
N HIS A 331 -20.76 40.67 16.61
CA HIS A 331 -20.29 41.32 15.39
C HIS A 331 -21.03 40.68 14.22
N ASP A 332 -21.95 41.43 13.61
CA ASP A 332 -22.51 41.11 12.30
C ASP A 332 -21.38 41.22 11.26
N GLU A 333 -20.76 40.10 10.95
CA GLU A 333 -20.02 39.93 9.68
C GLU A 333 -20.84 39.03 8.76
N LEU A 334 -21.86 39.63 8.15
CA LEU A 334 -22.47 39.20 6.90
C LEU A 334 -22.38 40.33 5.87
#